data_AF-A0A4Q3XJJ2-F1
#
_entry.id   AF-A0A4Q3XJJ2-F1
#
_cell.length_a   1.000
_cell.length_b   1.000
_cell.length_c   1.000
_cell.angle_alpha   90.00
_cell.angle_beta   90.00
_cell.angle_gamma   90.00
#
_symmetry.space_group_name_H-M   'P 1'
#
loop_
_entity.id
_entity.type
_entity.pdbx_description
1 polymer ?
#
loop_
_entity_poly.entity_id
_entity_poly.type
_entity_poly.pdbx_seq_one_letter_code
_entity_poly.pdbx_strand_id
1 'polypeptide(L)'
;MSRPTSWTRSTWSSTPTSRPRANSPSVRTMPTDFVWRSPRWPRSRASSSRLPDPAAPQTGPRTSTPPGRSRAFLCPPTVRRRARLALSRPNGRTLVGLFGGRGKGRDNQAARQTARQAEAIARFWAWWTDEGMARSSSALAEGDPGRIVADMTGQVEAVAGELSWEFAKGDESMHKLVVTADGDPALRSTARRWLEGAPESDVFWSYADARPPMLDLSDSVLKLDSIELALNETRVGVRRSGTRVDVQVHHPRLEELGEQGRTTFCFLAVDAAVGETMTETWIGELHPSLVPPMDGFGLSGLRAVVRDMAQEFEGANSWVALEGVSQIGPVRVLARVPLAAASAPTLDQSVTISVTYTGDAEGLPDETVQRDLMAFRDHLSERLEGQGELVAIVMAGSRCQYHFYVDSTRTGAAQLEAAASGRPGRVETHIEDDPGWANVAHLRG
;
A
#
# COMPACT_ATOMS: atom_id res chain seq x y z
N MET A 1 7.39 40.32 -2.87
CA MET A 1 5.99 40.03 -2.51
C MET A 1 5.62 38.74 -3.24
N SER A 2 5.79 37.60 -2.56
CA SER A 2 5.65 36.27 -3.13
C SER A 2 4.32 35.68 -2.68
N ARG A 3 3.50 35.22 -3.64
CA ARG A 3 2.21 34.55 -3.37
C ARG A 3 2.44 33.07 -3.03
N PRO A 4 1.68 32.47 -2.10
CA PRO A 4 1.82 31.07 -1.72
C PRO A 4 1.08 30.13 -2.70
N THR A 5 1.63 28.94 -2.92
CA THR A 5 0.94 27.80 -3.55
C THR A 5 0.06 27.14 -2.49
N SER A 6 -1.26 27.16 -2.69
CA SER A 6 -2.24 26.51 -1.83
C SER A 6 -3.08 25.54 -2.64
N TRP A 7 -3.17 24.30 -2.18
CA TRP A 7 -4.11 23.30 -2.67
C TRP A 7 -5.49 23.59 -2.05
N THR A 8 -6.52 23.72 -2.88
CA THR A 8 -7.90 23.88 -2.42
C THR A 8 -8.72 22.66 -2.81
N ARG A 9 -9.24 21.96 -1.81
CA ARG A 9 -10.28 20.93 -1.92
C ARG A 9 -11.63 21.65 -1.95
N SER A 10 -12.43 21.46 -2.99
CA SER A 10 -13.80 21.98 -3.05
C SER A 10 -14.82 20.85 -3.12
N THR A 11 -15.74 20.82 -2.17
CA THR A 11 -17.03 20.11 -2.28
C THR A 11 -17.97 20.98 -3.11
N TRP A 12 -18.52 20.45 -4.21
CA TRP A 12 -19.35 21.24 -5.14
C TRP A 12 -20.82 21.32 -4.69
N SER A 13 -21.36 22.54 -4.71
CA SER A 13 -22.80 22.86 -4.74
C SER A 13 -23.02 24.05 -5.69
N SER A 14 -24.21 24.10 -6.30
CA SER A 14 -24.49 24.75 -7.59
C SER A 14 -24.83 26.27 -7.55
N THR A 15 -24.64 26.92 -8.71
CA THR A 15 -25.25 28.17 -9.27
C THR A 15 -24.62 29.58 -9.02
N PRO A 16 -24.76 30.55 -9.98
CA PRO A 16 -23.64 31.37 -10.49
C PRO A 16 -23.88 32.90 -10.50
N THR A 17 -22.82 33.74 -10.63
CA THR A 17 -22.82 34.93 -11.53
C THR A 17 -21.44 35.63 -11.71
N SER A 18 -21.26 36.16 -12.93
CA SER A 18 -20.51 37.37 -13.42
C SER A 18 -18.96 37.43 -13.54
N ARG A 19 -18.53 37.67 -14.80
CA ARG A 19 -17.24 38.21 -15.34
C ARG A 19 -17.22 39.77 -15.26
N PRO A 20 -16.12 40.55 -15.54
CA PRO A 20 -15.04 40.27 -16.51
C PRO A 20 -13.60 40.87 -16.32
N ARG A 21 -12.72 40.54 -17.31
CA ARG A 21 -11.61 41.30 -17.96
C ARG A 21 -10.13 41.16 -17.53
N ALA A 22 -9.40 40.44 -18.40
CA ALA A 22 -8.09 40.66 -19.06
C ALA A 22 -7.03 41.63 -18.50
N ASN A 23 -5.79 41.12 -18.39
CA ASN A 23 -4.57 41.71 -18.99
C ASN A 23 -3.37 40.74 -18.93
N SER A 24 -2.64 40.62 -20.06
CA SER A 24 -1.24 40.17 -20.19
C SER A 24 -0.36 41.42 -20.47
N PRO A 25 1.00 41.42 -20.49
CA PRO A 25 1.95 40.30 -20.63
C PRO A 25 3.24 40.40 -19.76
N SER A 26 4.13 39.38 -19.82
CA SER A 26 5.58 39.49 -20.17
C SER A 26 6.44 38.34 -19.64
N VAL A 27 7.35 37.87 -20.51
CA VAL A 27 8.36 36.82 -20.34
C VAL A 27 9.50 37.25 -19.40
N ARG A 28 9.98 36.36 -18.52
CA ARG A 28 11.36 36.36 -18.01
C ARG A 28 11.81 34.97 -17.53
N THR A 29 13.07 34.70 -17.81
CA THR A 29 13.84 33.45 -17.66
C THR A 29 14.19 33.11 -16.19
N MET A 30 14.43 31.82 -15.94
CA MET A 30 14.77 31.11 -14.68
C MET A 30 15.86 31.77 -13.81
N PRO A 31 15.88 31.44 -12.50
CA PRO A 31 16.94 30.55 -12.03
C PRO A 31 16.51 29.46 -11.02
N THR A 32 17.34 28.42 -11.01
CA THR A 32 17.44 27.25 -10.13
C THR A 32 17.77 27.60 -8.66
N ASP A 33 17.46 26.64 -7.79
CA ASP A 33 17.78 26.53 -6.34
C ASP A 33 16.82 27.20 -5.36
N PHE A 34 16.14 26.38 -4.54
CA PHE A 34 15.48 26.88 -3.31
C PHE A 34 15.57 25.93 -2.11
N VAL A 35 15.99 26.56 -1.01
CA VAL A 35 16.15 26.07 0.37
C VAL A 35 14.89 26.40 1.17
N TRP A 36 14.44 25.49 2.05
CA TRP A 36 13.23 25.67 2.87
C TRP A 36 13.43 26.68 4.02
N ARG A 37 12.46 27.60 4.19
CA ARG A 37 12.19 28.34 5.44
C ARG A 37 10.72 28.21 5.82
N SER A 38 10.46 27.82 7.07
CA SER A 38 9.15 27.59 7.67
C SER A 38 8.40 28.90 7.98
N PRO A 39 7.05 28.93 7.91
CA PRO A 39 6.25 29.98 8.56
C PRO A 39 5.92 29.59 10.01
N ARG A 40 6.16 30.50 10.96
CA ARG A 40 5.64 30.44 12.34
C ARG A 40 4.24 31.05 12.40
N TRP A 41 3.31 30.38 13.06
CA TRP A 41 2.00 30.89 13.49
C TRP A 41 1.67 30.38 14.91
N PRO A 42 0.75 31.02 15.66
CA PRO A 42 1.05 31.66 16.93
C PRO A 42 0.59 30.85 18.16
N ARG A 43 1.28 31.09 19.27
CA ARG A 43 0.95 30.57 20.61
C ARG A 43 -0.35 31.22 21.11
N SER A 44 -1.37 30.42 21.43
CA SER A 44 -2.46 30.85 22.31
C SER A 44 -2.07 30.60 23.78
N ARG A 45 -2.41 31.57 24.63
CA ARG A 45 -2.08 31.62 26.05
C ARG A 45 -3.07 30.80 26.88
N ALA A 46 -2.54 30.22 27.95
CA ALA A 46 -3.24 29.56 29.04
C ALA A 46 -4.16 30.50 29.82
N SER A 47 -5.17 29.90 30.46
CA SER A 47 -5.76 30.40 31.70
C SER A 47 -5.86 29.26 32.71
N SER A 48 -5.16 29.45 33.82
CA SER A 48 -5.04 28.57 34.98
C SER A 48 -6.23 28.71 35.93
N SER A 49 -6.60 27.64 36.62
CA SER A 49 -7.16 27.73 37.98
C SER A 49 -6.76 26.50 38.80
N ARG A 50 -6.45 26.76 40.07
CA ARG A 50 -5.61 26.00 41.00
C ARG A 50 -6.35 24.86 41.72
N LEU A 51 -5.55 23.86 42.13
CA LEU A 51 -5.81 22.84 43.15
C LEU A 51 -6.17 23.43 44.53
N PRO A 52 -6.69 22.61 45.45
CA PRO A 52 -5.78 22.07 46.48
C PRO A 52 -5.98 20.57 46.83
N ASP A 53 -4.86 19.91 47.12
CA ASP A 53 -4.72 18.69 47.96
C ASP A 53 -4.56 19.15 49.45
N PRO A 54 -4.56 18.31 50.52
CA PRO A 54 -4.13 16.89 50.59
C PRO A 54 -4.88 15.96 51.60
N ALA A 55 -4.59 14.65 51.58
CA ALA A 55 -4.14 13.86 52.76
C ALA A 55 -4.20 12.31 52.53
N ALA A 56 -3.08 11.62 52.78
CA ALA A 56 -2.94 10.19 53.12
C ALA A 56 -3.00 10.01 54.67
N PRO A 57 -2.92 8.82 55.33
CA PRO A 57 -2.44 7.48 54.86
C PRO A 57 -3.18 6.22 55.43
N GLN A 58 -2.83 5.01 54.96
CA GLN A 58 -2.32 3.86 55.78
C GLN A 58 -2.38 2.46 55.09
N THR A 59 -1.18 1.85 55.02
CA THR A 59 -0.69 0.45 55.11
C THR A 59 -1.58 -0.82 55.14
N GLY A 60 -1.30 -1.74 54.18
CA GLY A 60 -1.02 -3.20 54.35
C GLY A 60 -2.17 -4.23 54.24
N PRO A 61 -1.92 -5.56 54.03
CA PRO A 61 -0.70 -6.29 53.62
C PRO A 61 -0.85 -7.19 52.36
N ARG A 62 0.28 -7.81 51.98
CA ARG A 62 0.58 -8.66 50.79
C ARG A 62 -0.17 -10.01 50.73
N THR A 63 -0.44 -10.49 49.51
CA THR A 63 -0.24 -11.90 49.11
C THR A 63 0.11 -12.03 47.63
N SER A 64 0.86 -13.09 47.35
CA SER A 64 1.68 -13.42 46.18
C SER A 64 0.96 -14.25 45.12
N THR A 65 1.20 -14.00 43.82
CA THR A 65 1.22 -15.02 42.75
C THR A 65 1.99 -14.46 41.53
N PRO A 66 2.90 -15.21 40.88
CA PRO A 66 3.63 -14.71 39.71
C PRO A 66 2.82 -14.95 38.42
N PRO A 67 2.79 -14.03 37.44
CA PRO A 67 2.27 -14.37 36.12
C PRO A 67 3.36 -15.12 35.32
N GLY A 68 2.91 -16.18 34.66
CA GLY A 68 3.71 -17.04 33.81
C GLY A 68 4.32 -16.28 32.63
N ARG A 69 5.51 -16.74 32.23
CA ARG A 69 6.23 -16.27 31.05
C ARG A 69 5.45 -16.67 29.79
N SER A 70 4.73 -15.72 29.18
CA SER A 70 4.35 -15.81 27.77
C SER A 70 5.58 -15.55 26.91
N ARG A 71 6.26 -16.63 26.49
CA ARG A 71 7.26 -16.55 25.42
C ARG A 71 6.52 -16.61 24.09
N ALA A 72 6.32 -15.46 23.44
CA ALA A 72 6.11 -15.43 22.01
C ALA A 72 7.40 -15.94 21.35
N PHE A 73 7.37 -17.17 20.83
CA PHE A 73 8.44 -17.69 20.00
C PHE A 73 8.34 -17.03 18.62
N LEU A 74 8.91 -15.83 18.50
CA LEU A 74 9.34 -15.33 17.21
C LEU A 74 10.57 -16.14 16.82
N CYS A 75 10.39 -17.15 15.95
CA CYS A 75 11.51 -17.73 15.22
C CYS A 75 12.14 -16.60 14.40
N PRO A 76 13.46 -16.40 14.42
CA PRO A 76 14.07 -15.28 13.72
C PRO A 76 13.90 -15.49 12.21
N PRO A 77 13.24 -14.60 11.45
CA PRO A 77 13.44 -14.61 10.03
C PRO A 77 14.90 -14.21 9.76
N THR A 78 15.62 -15.03 9.01
CA THR A 78 16.79 -14.57 8.26
C THR A 78 16.29 -13.54 7.24
N VAL A 79 16.07 -12.30 7.68
CA VAL A 79 15.65 -11.18 6.84
C VAL A 79 16.83 -10.80 5.95
N ARG A 80 16.92 -11.39 4.77
CA ARG A 80 17.67 -10.79 3.66
C ARG A 80 16.73 -9.85 2.90
N ARG A 81 16.36 -8.73 3.52
CA ARG A 81 15.78 -7.61 2.77
C ARG A 81 16.85 -7.06 1.83
N ARG A 82 16.77 -7.44 0.55
CA ARG A 82 17.43 -6.67 -0.52
C ARG A 82 16.58 -5.44 -0.78
N ALA A 83 16.85 -4.36 -0.06
CA ALA A 83 16.35 -3.04 -0.41
C ALA A 83 16.92 -2.66 -1.80
N ARG A 84 16.17 -2.91 -2.88
CA ARG A 84 16.43 -2.29 -4.18
C ARG A 84 15.70 -0.96 -4.22
N LEU A 85 16.44 0.11 -3.89
CA LEU A 85 16.08 1.47 -4.28
C LEU A 85 16.06 1.55 -5.82
N ALA A 86 14.86 1.55 -6.41
CA ALA A 86 14.67 1.86 -7.82
C ALA A 86 14.78 3.38 -8.03
N LEU A 87 16.02 3.88 -8.17
CA LEU A 87 16.28 5.21 -8.69
C LEU A 87 16.08 5.18 -10.22
N SER A 88 14.88 5.54 -10.66
CA SER A 88 14.58 5.71 -12.09
C SER A 88 15.20 7.02 -12.61
N ARG A 89 16.15 6.92 -13.55
CA ARG A 89 16.63 8.03 -14.37
C ARG A 89 16.06 7.87 -15.79
N PRO A 90 15.52 8.93 -16.41
CA PRO A 90 15.02 8.86 -17.77
C PRO A 90 16.18 9.02 -18.75
N ASN A 91 16.38 8.06 -19.65
CA ASN A 91 17.18 8.28 -20.85
C ASN A 91 16.29 8.10 -22.08
N GLY A 92 16.04 9.23 -22.75
CA GLY A 92 15.38 9.25 -24.05
C GLY A 92 16.29 8.70 -25.13
N ARG A 93 15.71 7.85 -26.00
CA ARG A 93 16.09 7.75 -27.40
C ARG A 93 14.98 7.07 -28.19
N THR A 94 14.37 7.85 -29.05
CA THR A 94 13.39 7.44 -30.06
C THR A 94 14.02 6.46 -31.04
N LEU A 95 13.38 5.31 -31.25
CA LEU A 95 13.62 4.44 -32.39
C LEU A 95 12.28 3.99 -32.95
N VAL A 96 11.92 4.58 -34.09
CA VAL A 96 10.83 4.14 -34.96
C VAL A 96 11.35 2.92 -35.74
N GLY A 97 10.64 1.79 -35.69
CA GLY A 97 10.96 0.62 -36.52
C GLY A 97 10.16 -0.64 -36.20
N LEU A 98 9.16 -0.92 -37.05
CA LEU A 98 8.48 -2.18 -37.38
C LEU A 98 8.50 -3.34 -36.36
N PHE A 99 7.36 -3.63 -35.74
CA PHE A 99 7.11 -4.85 -34.96
C PHE A 99 6.04 -5.74 -35.61
N GLY A 100 6.48 -6.87 -36.15
CA GLY A 100 5.65 -8.03 -36.42
C GLY A 100 6.42 -9.28 -36.02
N GLY A 101 6.24 -9.77 -34.78
CA GLY A 101 6.74 -11.09 -34.39
C GLY A 101 7.36 -11.26 -32.99
N ARG A 102 7.64 -10.19 -32.23
CA ARG A 102 8.34 -10.29 -30.93
C ARG A 102 7.43 -10.47 -29.69
N GLY A 103 6.12 -10.19 -29.80
CA GLY A 103 5.15 -10.34 -28.69
C GLY A 103 4.81 -11.79 -28.34
N LYS A 104 4.49 -12.59 -29.37
CA LYS A 104 3.98 -13.98 -29.22
C LYS A 104 4.88 -14.93 -28.43
N GLY A 105 6.20 -14.69 -28.40
CA GLY A 105 7.16 -15.49 -27.63
C GLY A 105 7.19 -15.15 -26.13
N ARG A 106 7.00 -13.86 -25.79
CA ARG A 106 6.99 -13.38 -24.41
C ARG A 106 5.68 -13.75 -23.72
N ASP A 107 4.56 -13.61 -24.42
CA ASP A 107 3.22 -13.98 -23.93
C ASP A 107 3.15 -15.48 -23.58
N ASN A 108 3.77 -16.32 -24.41
CA ASN A 108 3.81 -17.77 -24.21
C ASN A 108 4.73 -18.17 -23.04
N GLN A 109 5.77 -17.40 -22.73
CA GLN A 109 6.63 -17.64 -21.57
C GLN A 109 5.94 -17.22 -20.27
N ALA A 110 5.26 -16.07 -20.26
CA ALA A 110 4.50 -15.60 -19.11
C ALA A 110 3.38 -16.60 -18.73
N ALA A 111 2.58 -17.03 -19.70
CA ALA A 111 1.52 -18.01 -19.46
C ALA A 111 2.05 -19.35 -18.90
N ARG A 112 3.21 -19.82 -19.39
CA ARG A 112 3.86 -21.03 -18.86
C ARG A 112 4.35 -20.84 -17.43
N GLN A 113 4.86 -19.66 -17.09
CA GLN A 113 5.31 -19.37 -15.74
C GLN A 113 4.13 -19.36 -14.77
N THR A 114 3.03 -18.71 -15.13
CA THR A 114 1.77 -18.73 -14.37
C THR A 114 1.25 -20.15 -14.15
N ALA A 115 1.21 -20.98 -15.20
CA ALA A 115 0.75 -22.37 -15.08
C ALA A 115 1.63 -23.20 -14.13
N ARG A 116 2.96 -23.05 -14.20
CA ARG A 116 3.90 -23.72 -13.27
C ARG A 116 3.71 -23.27 -11.83
N GLN A 117 3.47 -21.98 -11.63
CA GLN A 117 3.21 -21.44 -10.31
C GLN A 117 1.89 -21.99 -9.72
N ALA A 118 0.82 -22.05 -10.52
CA ALA A 118 -0.44 -22.64 -10.11
C ALA A 118 -0.29 -24.13 -9.73
N GLU A 119 0.49 -24.90 -10.49
CA GLU A 119 0.83 -26.29 -10.18
C GLU A 119 1.62 -26.39 -8.86
N ALA A 120 2.59 -25.51 -8.63
CA ALA A 120 3.36 -25.47 -7.40
C ALA A 120 2.49 -25.14 -6.18
N ILE A 121 1.56 -24.19 -6.30
CA ILE A 121 0.57 -23.88 -5.25
C ILE A 121 -0.32 -25.10 -4.96
N ALA A 122 -0.84 -25.76 -5.99
CA ALA A 122 -1.66 -26.96 -5.81
C ALA A 122 -0.87 -28.09 -5.12
N ARG A 123 0.39 -28.29 -5.49
CA ARG A 123 1.29 -29.26 -4.83
C ARG A 123 1.58 -28.92 -3.38
N PHE A 124 1.79 -27.65 -3.06
CA PHE A 124 1.94 -27.17 -1.69
C PHE A 124 0.73 -27.60 -0.85
N TRP A 125 -0.48 -27.29 -1.32
CA TRP A 125 -1.70 -27.58 -0.56
C TRP A 125 -2.02 -29.06 -0.46
N ALA A 126 -1.75 -29.85 -1.51
CA ALA A 126 -1.86 -31.31 -1.44
C ALA A 126 -0.94 -31.88 -0.34
N TRP A 127 0.33 -31.48 -0.33
CA TRP A 127 1.27 -31.89 0.71
C TRP A 127 0.84 -31.42 2.11
N TRP A 128 0.37 -30.17 2.21
CA TRP A 128 -0.08 -29.61 3.49
C TRP A 128 -1.23 -30.41 4.08
N THR A 129 -2.24 -30.76 3.28
CA THR A 129 -3.39 -31.56 3.70
C THR A 129 -3.00 -33.00 4.03
N ASP A 130 -2.13 -33.61 3.24
CA ASP A 130 -1.74 -35.01 3.41
C ASP A 130 -0.87 -35.23 4.66
N GLU A 131 0.09 -34.34 4.93
CA GLU A 131 1.01 -34.51 6.07
C GLU A 131 1.50 -33.20 6.70
N GLY A 132 1.64 -32.11 5.94
CA GLY A 132 2.27 -30.88 6.41
C GLY A 132 1.59 -30.27 7.63
N MET A 133 0.26 -30.26 7.65
CA MET A 133 -0.55 -29.77 8.77
C MET A 133 -0.32 -30.58 10.04
N ALA A 134 -0.43 -31.91 9.97
CA ALA A 134 -0.27 -32.79 11.14
C ALA A 134 1.16 -32.71 11.71
N ARG A 135 2.17 -32.67 10.84
CA ARG A 135 3.58 -32.54 11.24
C ARG A 135 3.86 -31.18 11.86
N SER A 136 3.29 -30.11 11.33
CA SER A 136 3.40 -28.75 11.89
C SER A 136 2.72 -28.65 13.25
N SER A 137 1.51 -29.20 13.41
CA SER A 137 0.80 -29.24 14.69
C SER A 137 1.60 -29.98 15.78
N SER A 138 2.18 -31.15 15.46
CA SER A 138 3.02 -31.90 16.40
C SER A 138 4.27 -31.12 16.80
N ALA A 139 4.98 -30.52 15.83
CA ALA A 139 6.16 -29.71 16.11
C ALA A 139 5.86 -28.50 17.02
N LEU A 140 4.73 -27.83 16.81
CA LEU A 140 4.30 -26.69 17.63
C LEU A 140 3.84 -27.11 19.03
N ALA A 141 3.07 -28.20 19.14
CA ALA A 141 2.61 -28.73 20.43
C ALA A 141 3.78 -29.17 21.33
N GLU A 142 4.85 -29.70 20.73
CA GLU A 142 6.06 -30.13 21.43
C GLU A 142 7.05 -28.97 21.70
N GLY A 143 6.78 -27.78 21.17
CA GLY A 143 7.66 -26.62 21.32
C GLY A 143 8.97 -26.74 20.52
N ASP A 144 9.00 -27.58 19.48
CA ASP A 144 10.15 -27.81 18.60
C ASP A 144 9.78 -27.53 17.13
N PRO A 145 9.51 -26.25 16.77
CA PRO A 145 9.18 -25.88 15.40
C PRO A 145 10.33 -26.16 14.42
N GLY A 146 11.58 -26.28 14.90
CA GLY A 146 12.76 -26.53 14.07
C GLY A 146 12.65 -27.80 13.22
N ARG A 147 11.89 -28.80 13.69
CA ARG A 147 11.65 -30.06 12.98
C ARG A 147 10.91 -29.94 11.65
N ILE A 148 10.13 -28.87 11.45
CA ILE A 148 9.34 -28.68 10.21
C ILE A 148 9.88 -27.53 9.34
N VAL A 149 10.83 -26.73 9.84
CA VAL A 149 11.34 -25.53 9.14
C VAL A 149 11.88 -25.85 7.76
N ALA A 150 12.70 -26.89 7.62
CA ALA A 150 13.32 -27.23 6.34
C ALA A 150 12.27 -27.63 5.28
N ASP A 151 11.29 -28.43 5.67
CA ASP A 151 10.23 -28.90 4.77
C ASP A 151 9.31 -27.75 4.36
N MET A 152 8.86 -26.94 5.33
CA MET A 152 8.05 -25.76 5.03
C MET A 152 8.78 -24.78 4.11
N THR A 153 10.06 -24.53 4.37
CA THR A 153 10.88 -23.66 3.52
C THR A 153 10.97 -24.21 2.10
N GLY A 154 11.26 -25.50 1.93
CA GLY A 154 11.32 -26.11 0.59
C GLY A 154 9.98 -26.07 -0.15
N GLN A 155 8.86 -26.20 0.56
CA GLN A 155 7.52 -26.12 -0.03
C GLN A 155 7.16 -24.69 -0.46
N VAL A 156 7.49 -23.69 0.34
CA VAL A 156 7.25 -22.26 -0.01
C VAL A 156 8.18 -21.80 -1.14
N GLU A 157 9.46 -22.17 -1.09
CA GLU A 157 10.42 -21.85 -2.15
C GLU A 157 10.02 -22.46 -3.51
N ALA A 158 9.37 -23.64 -3.50
CA ALA A 158 8.85 -24.26 -4.72
C ALA A 158 7.70 -23.47 -5.35
N VAL A 159 6.92 -22.72 -4.56
CA VAL A 159 5.89 -21.80 -5.06
C VAL A 159 6.54 -20.55 -5.66
N ALA A 160 7.39 -19.88 -4.88
CA ALA A 160 8.27 -18.80 -5.33
C ALA A 160 9.39 -18.58 -4.29
N GLY A 161 10.64 -18.55 -4.76
CA GLY A 161 11.85 -18.57 -3.90
C GLY A 161 12.01 -17.37 -2.97
N GLU A 162 11.34 -16.26 -3.26
CA GLU A 162 11.42 -15.02 -2.51
C GLU A 162 10.27 -14.83 -1.51
N LEU A 163 9.28 -15.73 -1.47
CA LEU A 163 8.22 -15.70 -0.46
C LEU A 163 8.79 -16.01 0.92
N SER A 164 8.25 -15.32 1.93
CA SER A 164 8.55 -15.58 3.34
C SER A 164 7.40 -16.31 3.99
N TRP A 165 7.66 -17.07 5.05
CA TRP A 165 6.61 -17.75 5.81
C TRP A 165 6.88 -17.73 7.31
N GLU A 166 5.82 -17.81 8.11
CA GLU A 166 5.88 -17.93 9.56
C GLU A 166 4.65 -18.63 10.14
N PHE A 167 4.82 -19.23 11.32
CA PHE A 167 3.70 -19.62 12.17
C PHE A 167 3.39 -18.51 13.17
N ALA A 168 2.12 -18.14 13.24
CA ALA A 168 1.59 -17.17 14.18
C ALA A 168 0.45 -17.79 15.00
N LYS A 169 0.01 -17.07 16.03
CA LYS A 169 -1.24 -17.38 16.73
C LYS A 169 -2.41 -17.03 15.83
N GLY A 170 -3.40 -17.92 15.72
CA GLY A 170 -4.65 -17.61 15.03
C GLY A 170 -5.57 -16.69 15.85
N ASP A 171 -6.49 -16.03 15.17
CA ASP A 171 -7.51 -15.19 15.83
C ASP A 171 -8.61 -16.08 16.43
N GLU A 172 -9.15 -16.98 15.61
CA GLU A 172 -10.16 -17.98 15.97
C GLU A 172 -9.62 -19.42 15.95
N SER A 173 -8.45 -19.62 15.33
CA SER A 173 -7.73 -20.91 15.26
C SER A 173 -6.56 -20.95 16.24
N MET A 174 -6.10 -22.14 16.62
CA MET A 174 -4.90 -22.28 17.47
C MET A 174 -3.64 -21.72 16.80
N HIS A 175 -3.49 -21.99 15.50
CA HIS A 175 -2.33 -21.61 14.70
C HIS A 175 -2.76 -20.89 13.42
N LYS A 176 -1.86 -20.06 12.91
CA LYS A 176 -1.98 -19.40 11.62
C LYS A 176 -0.71 -19.63 10.83
N LEU A 177 -0.83 -20.12 9.61
CA LEU A 177 0.27 -20.15 8.65
C LEU A 177 0.19 -18.90 7.79
N VAL A 178 1.22 -18.06 7.86
CA VAL A 178 1.35 -16.86 7.03
C VAL A 178 2.39 -17.14 5.96
N VAL A 179 2.03 -16.95 4.68
CA VAL A 179 2.98 -16.94 3.56
C VAL A 179 2.85 -15.60 2.86
N THR A 180 3.90 -14.77 2.94
CA THR A 180 3.84 -13.36 2.59
C THR A 180 4.87 -12.97 1.53
N ALA A 181 4.54 -11.93 0.78
CA ALA A 181 5.41 -11.23 -0.15
C ALA A 181 6.51 -10.38 0.54
N ASP A 182 6.43 -10.19 1.87
CA ASP A 182 7.38 -9.42 2.69
C ASP A 182 7.68 -8.02 2.12
N GLY A 183 6.65 -7.33 1.62
CA GLY A 183 6.80 -6.03 0.98
C GLY A 183 7.02 -6.03 -0.54
N ASP A 184 7.38 -7.16 -1.17
CA ASP A 184 7.69 -7.21 -2.60
C ASP A 184 6.42 -7.20 -3.46
N PRO A 185 6.17 -6.13 -4.25
CA PRO A 185 5.01 -6.08 -5.11
C PRO A 185 4.88 -7.25 -6.08
N ALA A 186 5.99 -7.72 -6.65
CA ALA A 186 5.96 -8.76 -7.67
C ALA A 186 5.46 -10.11 -7.12
N LEU A 187 5.48 -10.32 -5.80
CA LEU A 187 5.07 -11.56 -5.16
C LEU A 187 3.65 -11.51 -4.58
N ARG A 188 3.02 -10.33 -4.47
CA ARG A 188 1.69 -10.19 -3.83
C ARG A 188 0.63 -11.05 -4.48
N SER A 189 0.55 -11.04 -5.81
CA SER A 189 -0.44 -11.83 -6.52
C SER A 189 -0.18 -13.33 -6.37
N THR A 190 1.08 -13.72 -6.18
CA THR A 190 1.45 -15.11 -5.87
C THR A 190 1.01 -15.50 -4.46
N ALA A 191 1.32 -14.69 -3.45
CA ALA A 191 0.92 -14.93 -2.06
C ALA A 191 -0.61 -14.99 -1.90
N ARG A 192 -1.34 -14.10 -2.59
CA ARG A 192 -2.80 -14.10 -2.61
C ARG A 192 -3.36 -15.36 -3.25
N ARG A 193 -2.83 -15.78 -4.42
CA ARG A 193 -3.27 -17.03 -5.07
C ARG A 193 -2.91 -18.27 -4.25
N TRP A 194 -1.80 -18.23 -3.50
CA TRP A 194 -1.49 -19.27 -2.51
C TRP A 194 -2.61 -19.34 -1.45
N LEU A 195 -3.02 -18.21 -0.87
CA LEU A 195 -4.11 -18.17 0.11
C LEU A 195 -5.47 -18.60 -0.48
N GLU A 196 -5.78 -18.21 -1.72
CA GLU A 196 -7.01 -18.61 -2.41
C GLU A 196 -7.10 -20.13 -2.65
N GLY A 197 -5.96 -20.82 -2.71
CA GLY A 197 -5.87 -22.28 -2.79
C GLY A 197 -5.94 -22.99 -1.44
N ALA A 198 -5.98 -22.27 -0.32
CA ALA A 198 -5.98 -22.84 1.02
C ALA A 198 -7.26 -23.64 1.30
N PRO A 199 -7.18 -24.71 2.12
CA PRO A 199 -8.38 -25.35 2.65
C PRO A 199 -9.14 -24.38 3.56
N GLU A 200 -10.41 -24.71 3.85
CA GLU A 200 -11.20 -23.96 4.82
C GLU A 200 -10.49 -23.93 6.18
N SER A 201 -10.54 -22.78 6.85
CA SER A 201 -9.96 -22.65 8.19
C SER A 201 -10.80 -23.44 9.20
N ASP A 202 -10.15 -23.99 10.21
CA ASP A 202 -10.80 -24.71 11.29
C ASP A 202 -10.29 -24.23 12.66
N VAL A 203 -10.66 -24.94 13.72
CA VAL A 203 -10.24 -24.59 15.09
C VAL A 203 -8.73 -24.71 15.30
N PHE A 204 -8.01 -25.45 14.47
CA PHE A 204 -6.56 -25.65 14.57
C PHE A 204 -5.79 -24.69 13.68
N TRP A 205 -6.21 -24.50 12.43
CA TRP A 205 -5.45 -23.75 11.43
C TRP A 205 -6.28 -22.69 10.70
N SER A 206 -5.64 -21.53 10.56
CA SER A 206 -6.04 -20.46 9.65
C SER A 206 -4.85 -20.06 8.76
N TYR A 207 -5.13 -19.31 7.69
CA TYR A 207 -4.13 -18.97 6.68
C TYR A 207 -4.18 -17.47 6.36
N ALA A 208 -3.03 -16.88 6.03
CA ALA A 208 -2.95 -15.49 5.58
C ALA A 208 -1.82 -15.27 4.57
N ASP A 209 -2.02 -14.33 3.64
CA ASP A 209 -1.03 -13.94 2.62
C ASP A 209 -0.20 -12.71 3.01
N ALA A 210 -0.43 -12.18 4.20
CA ALA A 210 0.23 -11.00 4.75
C ALA A 210 0.23 -11.10 6.29
N ARG A 211 1.23 -10.51 6.94
CA ARG A 211 1.29 -10.53 8.42
C ARG A 211 0.16 -9.69 9.01
N PRO A 212 -0.71 -10.27 9.88
CA PRO A 212 -1.73 -9.49 10.58
C PRO A 212 -1.06 -8.60 11.66
N PRO A 213 -1.73 -7.53 12.12
CA PRO A 213 -1.27 -6.79 13.27
C PRO A 213 -1.16 -7.70 14.51
N MET A 214 -0.13 -7.53 15.32
CA MET A 214 0.02 -8.28 16.58
C MET A 214 -1.12 -7.94 17.53
N LEU A 215 -1.74 -8.94 18.15
CA LEU A 215 -2.83 -8.70 19.11
C LEU A 215 -2.37 -7.86 20.31
N ASP A 216 -1.20 -8.16 20.85
CA ASP A 216 -0.61 -7.46 21.99
C ASP A 216 0.80 -6.93 21.68
N LEU A 217 0.96 -5.61 21.79
CA LEU A 217 2.22 -4.90 21.61
C LEU A 217 2.95 -4.65 22.94
N SER A 218 2.27 -4.86 24.08
CA SER A 218 2.72 -4.43 25.41
C SER A 218 3.93 -5.21 25.88
N ASP A 219 3.95 -6.52 25.61
CA ASP A 219 5.03 -7.44 26.00
C ASP A 219 5.86 -7.93 24.79
N SER A 220 5.60 -7.37 23.60
CA SER A 220 6.26 -7.78 22.37
C SER A 220 7.63 -7.12 22.21
N VAL A 221 8.61 -7.93 21.77
CA VAL A 221 10.00 -7.51 21.59
C VAL A 221 10.47 -7.90 20.20
N LEU A 222 11.03 -6.95 19.46
CA LEU A 222 11.75 -7.22 18.22
C LEU A 222 13.23 -7.42 18.52
N LYS A 223 13.81 -8.46 17.95
CA LYS A 223 15.25 -8.72 18.03
C LYS A 223 15.89 -8.37 16.70
N LEU A 224 16.82 -7.42 16.73
CA LEU A 224 17.64 -7.03 15.58
C LEU A 224 19.09 -7.09 16.01
N ASP A 225 19.89 -7.87 15.29
CA ASP A 225 21.26 -8.21 15.68
C ASP A 225 21.29 -8.80 17.11
N SER A 226 22.06 -8.19 18.02
CA SER A 226 22.12 -8.54 19.44
C SER A 226 21.25 -7.64 20.33
N ILE A 227 20.39 -6.81 19.75
CA ILE A 227 19.61 -5.79 20.45
C ILE A 227 18.15 -6.23 20.51
N GLU A 228 17.60 -6.16 21.73
CA GLU A 228 16.18 -6.37 22.00
C GLU A 228 15.49 -5.00 22.15
N LEU A 229 14.44 -4.79 21.35
CA LEU A 229 13.70 -3.54 21.23
C LEU A 229 12.24 -3.81 21.62
N ALA A 230 11.83 -3.31 22.79
CA ALA A 230 10.47 -3.50 23.29
C ALA A 230 9.50 -2.59 22.54
N LEU A 231 8.45 -3.18 21.96
CA LEU A 231 7.51 -2.42 21.12
C LEU A 231 6.74 -1.36 21.92
N ASN A 232 6.50 -1.58 23.21
CA ASN A 232 5.83 -0.65 24.12
C ASN A 232 6.65 0.63 24.42
N GLU A 233 7.96 0.62 24.22
CA GLU A 233 8.86 1.78 24.36
C GLU A 233 8.90 2.64 23.09
N THR A 234 8.34 2.13 21.99
CA THR A 234 8.29 2.84 20.71
C THR A 234 7.36 4.06 20.82
N ARG A 235 7.82 5.18 20.28
CA ARG A 235 7.05 6.42 20.14
C ARG A 235 6.99 6.81 18.67
N VAL A 236 5.81 7.14 18.18
CA VAL A 236 5.59 7.54 16.80
C VAL A 236 5.05 8.96 16.72
N GLY A 237 5.53 9.70 15.72
CA GLY A 237 4.94 10.95 15.27
C GLY A 237 4.26 10.71 13.94
N VAL A 238 3.06 11.25 13.75
CA VAL A 238 2.27 11.00 12.53
C VAL A 238 1.89 12.33 11.89
N ARG A 239 2.01 12.40 10.56
CA ARG A 239 1.62 13.56 9.76
C ARG A 239 0.76 13.10 8.58
N ARG A 240 -0.41 13.73 8.39
CA ARG A 240 -1.24 13.49 7.21
C ARG A 240 -0.50 13.92 5.94
N SER A 241 -0.48 13.06 4.93
CA SER A 241 0.15 13.30 3.64
C SER A 241 -0.80 12.79 2.55
N GLY A 242 -1.60 13.68 1.98
CA GLY A 242 -2.65 13.33 1.02
C GLY A 242 -3.64 12.33 1.60
N THR A 243 -3.73 11.16 0.96
CA THR A 243 -4.59 10.04 1.40
C THR A 243 -3.89 9.04 2.33
N ARG A 244 -2.61 9.27 2.65
CA ARG A 244 -1.79 8.45 3.54
C ARG A 244 -1.36 9.22 4.80
N VAL A 245 -0.58 8.57 5.65
CA VAL A 245 0.14 9.21 6.77
C VAL A 245 1.62 8.89 6.71
N ASP A 246 2.45 9.92 6.87
CA ASP A 246 3.88 9.73 7.09
C ASP A 246 4.13 9.50 8.58
N VAL A 247 5.04 8.58 8.88
CA VAL A 247 5.32 8.14 10.24
C VAL A 247 6.79 8.32 10.57
N GLN A 248 7.04 9.02 11.67
CA GLN A 248 8.34 9.06 12.32
C GLN A 248 8.35 8.06 13.46
N VAL A 249 9.35 7.18 13.54
CA VAL A 249 9.46 6.15 14.57
C VAL A 249 10.69 6.37 15.43
N HIS A 250 10.51 6.43 16.74
CA HIS A 250 11.57 6.52 17.73
C HIS A 250 11.49 5.34 18.69
N HIS A 251 12.67 4.81 19.06
CA HIS A 251 12.84 3.89 20.18
C HIS A 251 14.07 4.34 20.97
N PRO A 252 14.09 4.28 22.32
CA PRO A 252 15.23 4.75 23.12
C PRO A 252 16.58 4.16 22.73
N ARG A 253 16.57 2.90 22.27
CA ARG A 253 17.75 2.14 21.82
C ARG A 253 18.03 2.22 20.31
N LEU A 254 17.35 3.10 19.57
CA LEU A 254 17.48 3.17 18.11
C LEU A 254 18.90 3.62 17.68
N GLU A 255 19.59 4.40 18.51
CA GLU A 255 20.97 4.82 18.28
C GLU A 255 21.96 3.65 18.24
N GLU A 256 21.67 2.56 18.97
CA GLU A 256 22.51 1.34 19.02
C GLU A 256 22.48 0.56 17.70
N LEU A 257 21.47 0.79 16.86
CA LEU A 257 21.38 0.18 15.52
C LEU A 257 22.13 1.02 14.50
N GLY A 258 22.75 0.34 13.51
CA GLY A 258 23.21 0.98 12.28
C GLY A 258 22.04 1.48 11.42
N GLU A 259 22.32 2.31 10.41
CA GLU A 259 21.30 2.93 9.54
C GLU A 259 20.28 1.93 8.99
N GLN A 260 20.77 0.83 8.40
CA GLN A 260 19.91 -0.23 7.88
C GLN A 260 19.05 -0.88 8.98
N GLY A 261 19.63 -1.13 10.17
CA GLY A 261 18.90 -1.69 11.31
C GLY A 261 17.78 -0.77 11.81
N ARG A 262 18.00 0.55 11.79
CA ARG A 262 16.97 1.55 12.15
C ARG A 262 15.81 1.52 11.17
N THR A 263 16.09 1.47 9.88
CA THR A 263 15.06 1.35 8.84
C THR A 263 14.29 0.05 8.99
N THR A 264 14.98 -1.08 9.18
CA THR A 264 14.35 -2.39 9.42
C THR A 264 13.45 -2.37 10.65
N PHE A 265 13.92 -1.81 11.77
CA PHE A 265 13.11 -1.65 12.97
C PHE A 265 11.82 -0.87 12.71
N CYS A 266 11.90 0.26 11.99
CA CYS A 266 10.73 1.07 11.70
C CYS A 266 9.67 0.26 10.94
N PHE A 267 10.07 -0.47 9.90
CA PHE A 267 9.16 -1.31 9.13
C PHE A 267 8.53 -2.39 10.00
N LEU A 268 9.33 -3.16 10.75
CA LEU A 268 8.83 -4.25 11.59
C LEU A 268 7.93 -3.75 12.73
N ALA A 269 8.24 -2.60 13.34
CA ALA A 269 7.43 -2.01 14.41
C ALA A 269 6.08 -1.51 13.89
N VAL A 270 6.05 -0.92 12.70
CA VAL A 270 4.81 -0.48 12.05
C VAL A 270 4.00 -1.68 11.58
N ASP A 271 4.61 -2.69 10.94
CA ASP A 271 3.92 -3.91 10.53
C ASP A 271 3.35 -4.67 11.74
N ALA A 272 4.10 -4.77 12.85
CA ALA A 272 3.58 -5.32 14.09
C ALA A 272 2.35 -4.55 14.60
N ALA A 273 2.34 -3.23 14.42
CA ALA A 273 1.26 -2.38 14.88
C ALA A 273 0.01 -2.46 14.00
N VAL A 274 0.13 -2.34 12.67
CA VAL A 274 -1.01 -2.20 11.76
C VAL A 274 -1.23 -3.39 10.82
N GLY A 275 -0.27 -4.30 10.73
CA GLY A 275 -0.25 -5.37 9.75
C GLY A 275 0.29 -4.91 8.40
N GLU A 276 0.87 -5.84 7.65
CA GLU A 276 1.58 -5.57 6.39
C GLU A 276 0.68 -4.91 5.34
N THR A 277 -0.54 -5.42 5.15
CA THR A 277 -1.50 -4.85 4.19
C THR A 277 -1.83 -3.39 4.50
N MET A 278 -2.05 -3.06 5.77
CA MET A 278 -2.39 -1.69 6.17
C MET A 278 -1.17 -0.76 6.10
N THR A 279 0.03 -1.27 6.43
CA THR A 279 1.29 -0.53 6.21
C THR A 279 1.41 -0.10 4.76
N GLU A 280 1.34 -1.05 3.83
CA GLU A 280 1.54 -0.79 2.41
C GLU A 280 0.44 0.06 1.78
N THR A 281 -0.76 0.02 2.35
CA THR A 281 -1.92 0.77 1.87
C THR A 281 -1.88 2.23 2.34
N TRP A 282 -1.63 2.45 3.64
CA TRP A 282 -1.92 3.72 4.30
C TRP A 282 -0.70 4.48 4.81
N ILE A 283 0.45 3.82 5.01
CA ILE A 283 1.67 4.47 5.51
C ILE A 283 2.47 5.03 4.34
N GLY A 284 2.64 6.34 4.27
CA GLY A 284 3.45 7.03 3.25
C GLY A 284 4.93 6.88 3.53
N GLU A 285 5.61 8.00 3.80
CA GLU A 285 7.00 7.97 4.19
C GLU A 285 7.19 7.45 5.62
N LEU A 286 8.21 6.63 5.82
CA LEU A 286 8.57 6.07 7.11
C LEU A 286 10.02 6.44 7.45
N HIS A 287 10.22 7.12 8.58
CA HIS A 287 11.53 7.66 8.95
C HIS A 287 11.93 7.30 10.38
N PRO A 288 13.13 6.75 10.62
CA PRO A 288 13.67 6.62 11.96
C PRO A 288 14.00 7.98 12.56
N SER A 289 13.74 8.15 13.86
CA SER A 289 14.13 9.34 14.62
C SER A 289 14.88 8.97 15.88
N LEU A 290 16.04 9.58 16.07
CA LEU A 290 16.85 9.43 17.28
C LEU A 290 16.34 10.32 18.42
N VAL A 291 15.47 11.28 18.12
CA VAL A 291 14.82 12.13 19.12
C VAL A 291 13.34 11.76 19.20
N PRO A 292 12.77 11.59 20.40
CA PRO A 292 11.35 11.29 20.53
C PRO A 292 10.49 12.43 19.94
N PRO A 293 9.45 12.11 19.14
CA PRO A 293 8.52 13.12 18.66
C PRO A 293 7.85 13.87 19.82
N MET A 294 7.72 15.20 19.73
CA MET A 294 7.20 16.04 20.82
C MET A 294 5.81 15.62 21.30
N ASP A 295 4.90 15.38 20.36
CA ASP A 295 3.53 14.89 20.62
C ASP A 295 3.40 13.40 20.24
N GLY A 296 4.49 12.63 20.44
CA GLY A 296 4.56 11.24 20.05
C GLY A 296 3.71 10.33 20.93
N PHE A 297 3.11 9.30 20.33
CA PHE A 297 2.29 8.29 21.01
C PHE A 297 2.76 6.87 20.70
N GLY A 298 2.22 5.86 21.38
CA GLY A 298 2.61 4.46 21.19
C GLY A 298 2.04 3.81 19.92
N LEU A 299 2.55 2.64 19.55
CA LEU A 299 2.13 1.89 18.36
C LEU A 299 0.64 1.50 18.35
N SER A 300 0.01 1.28 19.51
CA SER A 300 -1.45 1.06 19.59
C SER A 300 -2.26 2.28 19.13
N GLY A 301 -1.74 3.50 19.37
CA GLY A 301 -2.34 4.72 18.85
C GLY A 301 -2.20 4.80 17.32
N LEU A 302 -1.08 4.33 16.76
CA LEU A 302 -0.89 4.28 15.30
C LEU A 302 -1.92 3.36 14.65
N ARG A 303 -2.17 2.20 15.26
CA ARG A 303 -3.23 1.28 14.83
C ARG A 303 -4.58 1.96 14.73
N ALA A 304 -4.96 2.72 15.76
CA ALA A 304 -6.22 3.47 15.75
C ALA A 304 -6.23 4.54 14.63
N VAL A 305 -5.17 5.34 14.49
CA VAL A 305 -5.08 6.37 13.46
C VAL A 305 -5.23 5.79 12.04
N VAL A 306 -4.53 4.69 11.74
CA VAL A 306 -4.60 4.07 10.41
C VAL A 306 -5.96 3.46 10.13
N ARG A 307 -6.58 2.81 11.12
CA ARG A 307 -7.94 2.26 10.99
C ARG A 307 -8.96 3.36 10.76
N ASP A 308 -8.94 4.41 11.57
CA ASP A 308 -9.90 5.51 11.48
C ASP A 308 -9.74 6.23 10.12
N MET A 309 -8.50 6.38 9.65
CA MET A 309 -8.22 6.90 8.32
C MET A 309 -8.72 5.99 7.18
N ALA A 310 -8.62 4.67 7.32
CA ALA A 310 -9.16 3.75 6.33
C ALA A 310 -10.68 3.88 6.22
N GLN A 311 -11.36 4.04 7.36
CA GLN A 311 -12.81 4.23 7.44
C GLN A 311 -13.29 5.53 6.77
N GLU A 312 -12.45 6.58 6.73
CA GLU A 312 -12.81 7.85 6.03
C GLU A 312 -13.15 7.63 4.55
N PHE A 313 -12.57 6.61 3.91
CA PHE A 313 -12.67 6.37 2.47
C PHE A 313 -13.54 5.16 2.11
N GLU A 314 -14.33 4.63 3.05
CA GLU A 314 -15.28 3.56 2.74
C GLU A 314 -16.50 4.07 1.95
N GLY A 315 -17.08 3.19 1.14
CA GLY A 315 -18.30 3.46 0.38
C GLY A 315 -18.17 4.64 -0.58
N ALA A 316 -19.05 5.64 -0.44
CA ALA A 316 -19.13 6.80 -1.32
C ALA A 316 -17.86 7.69 -1.29
N ASN A 317 -17.05 7.60 -0.24
CA ASN A 317 -15.84 8.39 -0.08
C ASN A 317 -14.60 7.75 -0.73
N SER A 318 -14.74 6.58 -1.35
CA SER A 318 -13.64 5.85 -2.00
C SER A 318 -13.07 6.53 -3.25
N TRP A 319 -13.56 7.71 -3.61
CA TRP A 319 -13.10 8.48 -4.77
C TRP A 319 -12.83 9.94 -4.40
N VAL A 320 -11.70 10.47 -4.89
CA VAL A 320 -11.30 11.86 -4.73
C VAL A 320 -11.13 12.54 -6.08
N ALA A 321 -11.60 13.78 -6.17
CA ALA A 321 -11.31 14.66 -7.29
C ALA A 321 -10.08 15.50 -6.98
N LEU A 322 -9.12 15.53 -7.90
CA LEU A 322 -7.91 16.33 -7.83
C LEU A 322 -7.87 17.27 -9.04
N GLU A 323 -7.42 18.51 -8.82
CA GLU A 323 -7.17 19.47 -9.88
C GLU A 323 -5.72 19.96 -9.78
N GLY A 324 -5.10 20.21 -10.93
CA GLY A 324 -3.72 20.65 -11.00
C GLY A 324 -3.38 21.29 -12.34
N VAL A 325 -2.09 21.53 -12.56
CA VAL A 325 -1.57 22.06 -13.82
C VAL A 325 -0.39 21.20 -14.26
N SER A 326 -0.42 20.76 -15.52
CA SER A 326 0.66 20.04 -16.19
C SER A 326 1.39 20.94 -17.19
N GLN A 327 2.42 20.42 -17.86
CA GLN A 327 3.11 21.15 -18.94
C GLN A 327 2.21 21.48 -20.14
N ILE A 328 1.10 20.75 -20.30
CA ILE A 328 0.15 20.90 -21.42
C ILE A 328 -1.15 21.60 -21.01
N GLY A 329 -1.22 22.15 -19.79
CA GLY A 329 -2.38 22.88 -19.28
C GLY A 329 -3.02 22.25 -18.04
N PRO A 330 -4.24 22.70 -17.67
CA PRO A 330 -4.98 22.17 -16.53
C PRO A 330 -5.17 20.65 -16.60
N VAL A 331 -5.10 19.99 -15.44
CA VAL A 331 -5.40 18.57 -15.29
C VAL A 331 -6.50 18.37 -14.27
N ARG A 332 -7.46 17.51 -14.60
CA ARG A 332 -8.48 17.00 -13.69
C ARG A 332 -8.32 15.51 -13.53
N VAL A 333 -8.31 15.04 -12.29
CA VAL A 333 -8.20 13.62 -11.97
C VAL A 333 -9.36 13.21 -11.08
N LEU A 334 -9.93 12.05 -11.37
CA LEU A 334 -10.78 11.31 -10.44
C LEU A 334 -10.03 10.03 -10.08
N ALA A 335 -9.65 9.83 -8.82
CA ALA A 335 -8.86 8.69 -8.38
C ALA A 335 -9.50 7.98 -7.20
N ARG A 336 -9.35 6.65 -7.16
CA ARG A 336 -9.81 5.84 -6.03
C ARG A 336 -8.88 6.00 -4.82
N VAL A 337 -9.42 5.83 -3.62
CA VAL A 337 -8.68 5.75 -2.36
C VAL A 337 -9.07 4.47 -1.61
N PRO A 338 -8.09 3.67 -1.14
CA PRO A 338 -6.66 3.81 -1.40
C PRO A 338 -6.30 3.42 -2.83
N LEU A 339 -5.23 4.03 -3.34
CA LEU A 339 -4.66 3.72 -4.65
C LEU A 339 -3.42 2.84 -4.49
N ALA A 340 -3.56 1.70 -3.81
CA ALA A 340 -2.44 0.84 -3.41
C ALA A 340 -2.68 -0.62 -3.84
N ALA A 341 -1.66 -1.24 -4.46
CA ALA A 341 -1.75 -2.63 -4.92
C ALA A 341 -2.09 -3.62 -3.79
N ALA A 342 -1.65 -3.32 -2.55
CA ALA A 342 -1.95 -4.13 -1.38
C ALA A 342 -3.45 -4.27 -1.07
N SER A 343 -4.30 -3.33 -1.52
CA SER A 343 -5.75 -3.43 -1.35
C SER A 343 -6.41 -4.34 -2.40
N ALA A 344 -5.71 -4.70 -3.48
CA ALA A 344 -6.19 -5.60 -4.52
C ALA A 344 -5.03 -6.46 -5.08
N PRO A 345 -4.51 -7.43 -4.28
CA PRO A 345 -3.22 -8.08 -4.54
C PRO A 345 -3.10 -8.86 -5.86
N THR A 346 -4.22 -9.34 -6.41
CA THR A 346 -4.24 -10.06 -7.69
C THR A 346 -4.24 -9.16 -8.91
N LEU A 347 -4.52 -7.85 -8.76
CA LEU A 347 -4.59 -6.90 -9.86
C LEU A 347 -3.18 -6.38 -10.19
N ASP A 348 -2.42 -7.19 -10.92
CA ASP A 348 -0.99 -7.02 -11.17
C ASP A 348 -0.63 -6.48 -12.56
N GLN A 349 -1.62 -6.30 -13.44
CA GLN A 349 -1.44 -5.75 -14.77
C GLN A 349 -2.23 -4.45 -14.95
N SER A 350 -1.57 -3.41 -15.45
CA SER A 350 -2.20 -2.13 -15.76
C SER A 350 -2.70 -2.10 -17.20
N VAL A 351 -3.88 -1.51 -17.40
CA VAL A 351 -4.48 -1.26 -18.72
C VAL A 351 -4.86 0.21 -18.78
N THR A 352 -4.11 0.99 -19.56
CA THR A 352 -4.38 2.41 -19.76
C THR A 352 -5.04 2.63 -21.11
N ILE A 353 -6.27 3.12 -21.10
CA ILE A 353 -7.04 3.45 -22.31
C ILE A 353 -7.08 4.97 -22.45
N SER A 354 -6.55 5.48 -23.56
CA SER A 354 -6.46 6.91 -23.83
C SER A 354 -7.33 7.31 -25.00
N VAL A 355 -8.23 8.26 -24.76
CA VAL A 355 -9.16 8.81 -25.75
C VAL A 355 -8.80 10.26 -26.01
N THR A 356 -8.68 10.65 -27.27
CA THR A 356 -8.57 12.06 -27.67
C THR A 356 -9.96 12.63 -27.92
N TYR A 357 -10.24 13.84 -27.48
CA TYR A 357 -11.51 14.54 -27.69
C TYR A 357 -11.28 16.01 -28.08
N THR A 358 -12.31 16.71 -28.53
CA THR A 358 -12.23 18.17 -28.75
C THR A 358 -12.56 18.88 -27.44
N GLY A 359 -11.58 19.54 -26.84
CA GLY A 359 -11.78 20.31 -25.60
C GLY A 359 -12.09 21.79 -25.83
N ASP A 360 -12.30 22.50 -24.74
CA ASP A 360 -12.35 23.97 -24.70
C ASP A 360 -10.97 24.61 -24.92
N ALA A 361 -10.85 25.92 -24.70
CA ALA A 361 -9.59 26.65 -24.85
C ALA A 361 -8.47 26.16 -23.90
N GLU A 362 -8.83 25.51 -22.81
CA GLU A 362 -7.91 24.92 -21.84
C GLU A 362 -7.70 23.40 -22.07
N GLY A 363 -8.37 22.83 -23.09
CA GLY A 363 -8.30 21.41 -23.42
C GLY A 363 -9.11 20.52 -22.48
N LEU A 364 -10.04 21.07 -21.69
CA LEU A 364 -10.95 20.31 -20.84
C LEU A 364 -12.24 19.97 -21.58
N PRO A 365 -12.98 18.91 -21.18
CA PRO A 365 -14.19 18.52 -21.87
C PRO A 365 -15.34 19.47 -21.51
N ASP A 366 -16.14 19.84 -22.51
CA ASP A 366 -17.45 20.46 -22.26
C ASP A 366 -18.48 19.41 -21.78
N GLU A 367 -19.71 19.84 -21.49
CA GLU A 367 -20.75 18.95 -20.97
C GLU A 367 -21.11 17.79 -21.93
N THR A 368 -21.05 18.03 -23.24
CA THR A 368 -21.38 17.01 -24.25
C THR A 368 -20.29 15.95 -24.30
N VAL A 369 -19.04 16.38 -24.35
CA VAL A 369 -17.88 15.49 -24.33
C VAL A 369 -17.81 14.75 -22.99
N GLN A 370 -18.08 15.41 -21.87
CA GLN A 370 -18.10 14.77 -20.56
C GLN A 370 -19.14 13.64 -20.50
N ARG A 371 -20.33 13.83 -21.07
CA ARG A 371 -21.38 12.81 -21.13
C ARG A 371 -20.94 11.60 -21.96
N ASP A 372 -20.31 11.83 -23.12
CA ASP A 372 -19.76 10.77 -23.97
C ASP A 372 -18.61 9.99 -23.28
N LEU A 373 -17.68 10.69 -22.63
CA LEU A 373 -16.61 10.07 -21.84
C LEU A 373 -17.15 9.25 -20.66
N MET A 374 -18.24 9.69 -20.03
CA MET A 374 -18.91 8.94 -18.96
C MET A 374 -19.60 7.68 -19.51
N ALA A 375 -20.33 7.79 -20.62
CA ALA A 375 -20.96 6.62 -21.26
C ALA A 375 -19.91 5.57 -21.68
N PHE A 376 -18.74 6.01 -22.15
CA PHE A 376 -17.67 5.10 -22.50
C PHE A 376 -16.99 4.46 -21.30
N ARG A 377 -16.79 5.21 -20.21
CA ARG A 377 -16.34 4.65 -18.94
C ARG A 377 -17.26 3.52 -18.47
N ASP A 378 -18.56 3.77 -18.54
CA ASP A 378 -19.57 2.81 -18.07
C ASP A 378 -19.56 1.57 -18.98
N HIS A 379 -19.47 1.74 -20.31
CA HIS A 379 -19.27 0.64 -21.26
C HIS A 379 -18.02 -0.22 -20.96
N LEU A 380 -16.88 0.42 -20.70
CA LEU A 380 -15.63 -0.29 -20.36
C LEU A 380 -15.78 -1.08 -19.05
N SER A 381 -16.41 -0.47 -18.04
CA SER A 381 -16.64 -1.07 -16.73
C SER A 381 -17.59 -2.26 -16.80
N GLU A 382 -18.67 -2.14 -17.58
CA GLU A 382 -19.61 -3.23 -17.84
C GLU A 382 -18.91 -4.42 -18.51
N ARG A 383 -18.04 -4.16 -19.49
CA ARG A 383 -17.37 -5.22 -20.25
C ARG A 383 -16.30 -5.97 -19.45
N LEU A 384 -15.75 -5.33 -18.42
CA LEU A 384 -14.75 -5.92 -17.55
C LEU A 384 -15.32 -7.00 -16.63
N GLU A 385 -16.64 -7.03 -16.39
CA GLU A 385 -17.35 -8.12 -15.68
C GLU A 385 -16.69 -8.53 -14.33
N GLY A 386 -16.14 -7.55 -13.60
CA GLY A 386 -15.46 -7.78 -12.32
C GLY A 386 -14.08 -8.44 -12.41
N GLN A 387 -13.49 -8.56 -13.59
CA GLN A 387 -12.13 -9.10 -13.80
C GLN A 387 -11.00 -8.08 -13.51
N GLY A 388 -11.37 -6.90 -12.99
CA GLY A 388 -10.47 -5.83 -12.64
C GLY A 388 -11.25 -4.60 -12.19
N GLU A 389 -10.53 -3.50 -12.05
CA GLU A 389 -11.06 -2.29 -11.44
C GLU A 389 -10.57 -1.03 -12.19
N LEU A 390 -11.48 -0.09 -12.40
CA LEU A 390 -11.10 1.28 -12.75
C LEU A 390 -10.60 1.98 -11.47
N VAL A 391 -9.39 2.53 -11.51
CA VAL A 391 -8.77 3.13 -10.33
C VAL A 391 -8.49 4.62 -10.48
N ALA A 392 -8.39 5.12 -11.72
CA ALA A 392 -8.24 6.55 -11.98
C ALA A 392 -8.73 6.96 -13.38
N ILE A 393 -9.14 8.21 -13.50
CA ILE A 393 -9.43 8.90 -14.75
C ILE A 393 -8.65 10.21 -14.75
N VAL A 394 -7.84 10.44 -15.77
CA VAL A 394 -7.02 11.66 -15.93
C VAL A 394 -7.43 12.40 -17.19
N MET A 395 -7.78 13.67 -17.06
CA MET A 395 -8.14 14.55 -18.18
C MET A 395 -7.16 15.73 -18.24
N ALA A 396 -6.42 15.82 -19.34
CA ALA A 396 -5.48 16.92 -19.60
C ALA A 396 -5.25 17.10 -21.10
N GLY A 397 -5.18 18.34 -21.57
CA GLY A 397 -4.79 18.68 -22.95
C GLY A 397 -5.57 17.92 -24.03
N SER A 398 -6.90 17.88 -23.92
CA SER A 398 -7.80 17.21 -24.87
C SER A 398 -7.63 15.69 -24.95
N ARG A 399 -7.05 15.08 -23.90
CA ARG A 399 -6.92 13.63 -23.71
C ARG A 399 -7.60 13.21 -22.41
N CYS A 400 -8.32 12.09 -22.45
CA CYS A 400 -8.87 11.39 -21.29
C CYS A 400 -8.17 10.03 -21.18
N GLN A 401 -7.62 9.70 -20.02
CA GLN A 401 -6.98 8.42 -19.74
C GLN A 401 -7.77 7.69 -18.66
N TYR A 402 -8.18 6.46 -18.94
CA TYR A 402 -8.77 5.55 -17.97
C TYR A 402 -7.69 4.56 -17.54
N HIS A 403 -7.44 4.47 -16.25
CA HIS A 403 -6.48 3.54 -15.67
C HIS A 403 -7.23 2.39 -15.01
N PHE A 404 -7.13 1.21 -15.60
CA PHE A 404 -7.63 -0.03 -15.04
C PHE A 404 -6.48 -0.88 -14.53
N TYR A 405 -6.75 -1.69 -13.51
CA TYR A 405 -5.91 -2.82 -13.15
C TYR A 405 -6.70 -4.11 -13.23
N VAL A 406 -6.09 -5.16 -13.77
CA VAL A 406 -6.70 -6.47 -13.99
C VAL A 406 -5.78 -7.57 -13.45
N ASP A 407 -6.36 -8.74 -13.19
CA ASP A 407 -5.60 -9.96 -12.91
C ASP A 407 -4.99 -10.48 -14.22
N SER A 408 -3.65 -10.50 -14.31
CA SER A 408 -2.91 -10.95 -15.50
C SER A 408 -3.20 -12.39 -15.91
N THR A 409 -3.78 -13.19 -15.01
CA THR A 409 -4.14 -14.59 -15.28
C THR A 409 -5.53 -14.76 -15.90
N ARG A 410 -6.29 -13.66 -16.00
CA ARG A 410 -7.66 -13.63 -16.54
C ARG A 410 -7.72 -12.90 -17.87
N THR A 411 -8.93 -12.67 -18.38
CA THR A 411 -9.18 -12.10 -19.71
C THR A 411 -9.44 -10.59 -19.71
N GLY A 412 -9.41 -9.93 -18.55
CA GLY A 412 -9.82 -8.53 -18.39
C GLY A 412 -9.12 -7.56 -19.33
N ALA A 413 -7.81 -7.70 -19.53
CA ALA A 413 -7.05 -6.86 -20.47
C ALA A 413 -7.54 -6.99 -21.91
N ALA A 414 -7.73 -8.22 -22.38
CA ALA A 414 -8.23 -8.49 -23.74
C ALA A 414 -9.68 -8.00 -23.93
N GLN A 415 -10.52 -8.12 -22.89
CA GLN A 415 -11.88 -7.58 -22.90
C GLN A 415 -11.90 -6.06 -23.02
N LEU A 416 -11.06 -5.37 -22.25
CA LEU A 416 -10.90 -3.91 -22.30
C LEU A 416 -10.37 -3.44 -23.65
N GLU A 417 -9.37 -4.11 -24.21
CA GLU A 417 -8.83 -3.79 -25.53
C GLU A 417 -9.89 -3.95 -26.64
N ALA A 418 -10.65 -5.04 -26.61
CA ALA A 418 -11.74 -5.28 -27.55
C ALA A 418 -12.86 -4.23 -27.41
N ALA A 419 -13.24 -3.87 -26.18
CA ALA A 419 -14.23 -2.84 -25.90
C ALA A 419 -13.78 -1.46 -26.41
N ALA A 420 -12.53 -1.11 -26.16
CA ALA A 420 -11.94 0.16 -26.59
C ALA A 420 -11.87 0.27 -28.12
N SER A 421 -11.55 -0.83 -28.80
CA SER A 421 -11.41 -0.88 -30.28
C SER A 421 -12.73 -0.63 -31.02
N GLY A 422 -13.87 -0.83 -30.36
CA GLY A 422 -15.20 -0.57 -30.95
C GLY A 422 -15.61 0.90 -30.97
N ARG A 423 -14.89 1.78 -30.28
CA ARG A 423 -15.25 3.20 -30.15
C ARG A 423 -14.79 4.01 -31.38
N PRO A 424 -15.65 4.86 -31.96
CA PRO A 424 -15.22 5.83 -32.97
C PRO A 424 -14.19 6.83 -32.45
N GLY A 425 -13.19 7.16 -33.27
CA GLY A 425 -12.16 8.16 -32.95
C GLY A 425 -10.79 7.57 -32.61
N ARG A 426 -9.89 8.40 -32.08
CA ARG A 426 -8.52 7.99 -31.74
C ARG A 426 -8.48 7.46 -30.31
N VAL A 427 -8.41 6.14 -30.19
CA VAL A 427 -8.25 5.41 -28.92
C VAL A 427 -6.93 4.65 -28.95
N GLU A 428 -6.14 4.79 -27.89
CA GLU A 428 -4.90 4.04 -27.69
C GLU A 428 -5.03 3.20 -26.42
N THR A 429 -4.68 1.91 -26.49
CA THR A 429 -4.63 1.02 -25.33
C THR A 429 -3.17 0.65 -25.06
N HIS A 430 -2.75 0.75 -23.80
CA HIS A 430 -1.45 0.30 -23.33
C HIS A 430 -1.63 -0.71 -22.20
N ILE A 431 -0.94 -1.84 -22.28
CA ILE A 431 -1.01 -2.94 -21.31
C ILE A 431 0.41 -3.24 -20.85
N GLU A 432 0.63 -3.27 -19.54
CA GLU A 432 1.93 -3.58 -18.95
C GLU A 432 1.81 -4.19 -17.55
N ASP A 433 2.75 -5.05 -17.19
CA ASP A 433 2.86 -5.61 -15.84
C ASP A 433 3.24 -4.47 -14.86
N ASP A 434 2.39 -4.24 -13.86
CA ASP A 434 2.62 -3.21 -12.84
C ASP A 434 2.08 -3.67 -11.47
N PRO A 435 2.69 -4.71 -10.87
CA PRO A 435 2.22 -5.27 -9.60
C PRO A 435 2.37 -4.32 -8.40
N GLY A 436 3.11 -3.21 -8.56
CA GLY A 436 3.27 -2.17 -7.54
C GLY A 436 2.32 -0.99 -7.68
N TRP A 437 1.52 -0.96 -8.77
CA TRP A 437 0.71 0.18 -9.16
C TRP A 437 1.53 1.47 -9.28
N ALA A 438 2.74 1.36 -9.81
CA ALA A 438 3.69 2.47 -9.99
C ALA A 438 3.13 3.52 -10.95
N ASN A 439 2.38 3.12 -11.98
CA ASN A 439 1.83 4.01 -13.00
C ASN A 439 0.83 5.00 -12.45
N VAL A 440 0.15 4.66 -11.36
CA VAL A 440 -0.85 5.53 -10.72
C VAL A 440 -0.39 6.06 -9.37
N ALA A 441 0.81 5.68 -8.90
CA ALA A 441 1.32 6.08 -7.58
C ALA A 441 1.37 7.60 -7.38
N HIS A 442 1.65 8.36 -8.44
CA HIS A 442 1.67 9.82 -8.43
C HIS A 442 0.29 10.48 -8.22
N LEU A 443 -0.80 9.70 -8.27
CA LEU A 443 -2.18 10.16 -8.07
C LEU A 443 -2.67 9.93 -6.62
N ARG A 444 -1.81 9.45 -5.72
CA ARG A 444 -2.15 9.15 -4.30
C ARG A 444 -2.42 10.41 -3.44
N GLY A 445 -2.20 11.60 -3.99
CA GLY A 445 -2.44 12.89 -3.34
C GLY A 445 -1.23 13.41 -2.56
#